data_AF-A0A924ZK52-F1
#
_entry.id   AF-A0A924ZK52-F1
#
_cell.length_a   1.000
_cell.length_b   1.000
_cell.length_c   1.000
_cell.angle_alpha   90.00
_cell.angle_beta   90.00
_cell.angle_gamma   90.00
#
_symmetry.space_group_name_H-M   'P 1'
#
loop_
_entity.id
_entity.type
_entity.pdbx_description
1 polymer ?
#
loop_
_entity_poly.entity_id
_entity_poly.type
_entity_poly.pdbx_seq_one_letter_code
_entity_poly.pdbx_strand_id
1 'polypeptide(L)'
;MTIYSHNSYIEALTPAIEERRQTVAGWTLARLAQACQMQPSYLTNVLKGRCDFNSDQLYKVCEELAFGENEIDYLQLLLELKKTVHEKRRVLLNKKIKQMQSEHLRAEKHLTTKTVKLTAEQLQHYYLNPYIQLVHIYLETYKGVGSAEVLAKKFSVSRELMAGVLKVLEEVNYIRKKGNNYEVLVEGQHLPRESILLRPHHVMMRMKSLDQMQRLAPEQNYSFSATISTLPEIRTQIQAEFLKFLKSAEKLVRGHDSTQLYQINFDLFPWEIN
;
A
#
# COMPACT_ATOMS: atom_id res chain seq x y z
N MET A 1 8.32 7.66 4.59
CA MET A 1 7.78 8.20 5.84
C MET A 1 6.26 8.31 5.74
N THR A 2 5.47 7.91 6.75
CA THR A 2 3.99 7.98 6.67
C THR A 2 3.46 9.17 7.45
N ILE A 3 3.82 10.39 7.07
CA ILE A 3 3.32 11.60 7.77
C ILE A 3 1.79 11.68 7.82
N TYR A 4 1.12 11.05 6.84
CA TYR A 4 -0.35 10.98 6.71
C TYR A 4 -1.03 10.16 7.80
N SER A 5 -0.31 9.46 8.68
CA SER A 5 -0.92 8.76 9.84
C SER A 5 -1.06 9.64 11.09
N HIS A 6 -0.53 10.86 11.07
CA HIS A 6 -0.50 11.76 12.22
C HIS A 6 -1.55 12.87 12.12
N ASN A 7 -2.13 13.25 13.26
CA ASN A 7 -3.13 14.33 13.36
C ASN A 7 -2.54 15.66 13.85
N SER A 8 -1.23 15.67 14.13
CA SER A 8 -0.47 16.84 14.56
C SER A 8 0.76 16.96 13.66
N TYR A 9 1.03 18.17 13.16
CA TYR A 9 2.21 18.42 12.34
C TYR A 9 3.50 18.19 13.16
N ILE A 10 3.46 18.40 14.47
CA ILE A 10 4.60 18.15 15.37
C ILE A 10 4.88 16.65 15.43
N GLU A 11 3.84 15.84 15.67
CA GLU A 11 3.95 14.38 15.71
C GLU A 11 4.42 13.79 14.37
N ALA A 12 4.04 14.43 13.25
CA ALA A 12 4.49 14.04 11.93
C ALA A 12 5.97 14.40 11.66
N LEU A 13 6.44 15.55 12.15
CA LEU A 13 7.80 16.03 11.95
C LEU A 13 8.84 15.35 12.84
N THR A 14 8.48 14.99 14.08
CA THR A 14 9.44 14.43 15.04
C THR A 14 10.13 13.16 14.51
N PRO A 15 9.41 12.17 13.95
CA PRO A 15 10.06 11.00 13.34
C PRO A 15 10.95 11.37 12.15
N ALA A 16 10.56 12.37 11.35
CA ALA A 16 11.33 12.85 10.19
C ALA A 16 12.67 13.44 10.56
N ILE A 17 12.66 14.26 11.60
CA ILE A 17 13.84 14.87 12.17
C ILE A 17 14.77 13.80 12.74
N GLU A 18 14.23 12.80 13.45
CA GLU A 18 15.05 11.75 14.05
C GLU A 18 15.64 10.80 12.99
N GLU A 19 14.89 10.46 11.94
CA GLU A 19 15.40 9.68 10.80
C GLU A 19 16.54 10.42 10.08
N ARG A 20 16.38 11.72 9.84
CA ARG A 20 17.42 12.57 9.22
C ARG A 20 18.69 12.62 10.09
N ARG A 21 18.52 12.71 11.41
CA ARG A 21 19.62 12.71 12.37
C ARG A 21 20.41 11.40 12.38
N GLN A 22 19.73 10.27 12.19
CA GLN A 22 20.38 8.95 12.14
C GLN A 22 21.07 8.69 10.79
N THR A 23 20.52 9.22 9.70
CA THR A 23 21.03 8.95 8.34
C THR A 23 22.16 9.89 7.92
N VAL A 24 22.17 11.15 8.38
CA VAL A 24 23.16 12.15 7.99
C VAL A 24 24.11 12.44 9.15
N ALA A 25 25.37 12.00 9.01
CA ALA A 25 26.41 12.24 9.99
C ALA A 25 26.60 13.75 10.27
N GLY A 26 26.63 14.13 11.55
CA GLY A 26 26.79 15.52 11.98
C GLY A 26 25.53 16.39 11.80
N TRP A 27 24.37 15.80 11.49
CA TRP A 27 23.11 16.52 11.45
C TRP A 27 22.60 16.80 12.88
N THR A 28 22.20 18.04 13.15
CA THR A 28 21.74 18.48 14.48
C THR A 28 20.53 19.41 14.37
N LEU A 29 19.74 19.49 15.43
CA LEU A 29 18.64 20.46 15.53
C LEU A 29 19.12 21.91 15.39
N ALA A 30 20.32 22.23 15.88
CA ALA A 30 20.90 23.56 15.73
C ALA A 30 21.18 23.89 14.25
N ARG A 31 21.68 22.91 13.48
CA ARG A 31 21.90 23.06 12.04
C ARG A 31 20.59 23.23 11.27
N LEU A 32 19.56 22.45 11.59
CA LEU A 32 18.23 22.61 11.00
C LEU A 32 17.65 24.01 11.29
N ALA A 33 17.72 24.45 12.55
CA ALA A 33 17.25 25.77 12.95
C ALA A 33 17.99 26.87 12.19
N GLN A 34 19.32 26.77 12.05
CA GLN A 34 20.13 27.72 11.30
C GLN A 34 19.74 27.76 9.80
N ALA A 35 19.59 26.59 9.17
CA ALA A 35 19.17 26.47 7.77
C ALA A 35 17.79 27.11 7.53
N CYS A 36 16.88 26.94 8.48
CA CYS A 36 15.55 27.54 8.44
C CYS A 36 15.52 29.03 8.86
N GLN A 37 16.66 29.61 9.24
CA GLN A 37 16.79 30.99 9.77
C GLN A 37 16.00 31.21 11.07
N MET A 38 16.13 30.27 12.00
CA MET A 38 15.39 30.23 13.26
C MET A 38 16.35 30.02 14.44
N GLN A 39 15.95 30.50 15.62
CA GLN A 39 16.71 30.23 16.84
C GLN A 39 16.56 28.75 17.23
N PRO A 40 17.65 28.02 17.59
CA PRO A 40 17.57 26.62 18.01
C PRO A 40 16.62 26.38 19.20
N SER A 41 16.55 27.33 20.12
CA SER A 41 15.62 27.31 21.26
C SER A 41 14.16 27.39 20.81
N TYR A 42 13.86 28.17 19.77
CA TYR A 42 12.52 28.26 19.20
C TYR A 42 12.11 26.95 18.55
N LEU A 43 12.96 26.36 17.70
CA LEU A 43 12.69 25.04 17.10
C LEU A 43 12.43 23.98 18.19
N THR A 44 13.25 23.97 19.24
CA THR A 44 13.08 23.05 20.38
C THR A 44 11.75 23.28 21.10
N ASN A 45 11.34 24.53 21.29
CA ASN A 45 10.06 24.85 21.92
C ASN A 45 8.86 24.45 21.05
N VAL A 46 8.96 24.58 19.72
CA VAL A 46 7.92 24.10 18.80
C VAL A 46 7.79 22.58 18.87
N LEU A 47 8.88 21.84 18.81
CA LEU A 47 8.85 20.37 18.89
C LEU A 47 8.35 19.86 20.25
N LYS A 48 8.49 20.67 21.31
CA LYS A 48 7.91 20.39 22.64
C LYS A 48 6.47 20.87 22.79
N GLY A 49 5.85 21.42 21.74
CA GLY A 49 4.48 21.93 21.75
C GLY A 49 4.27 23.21 22.55
N ARG A 50 5.34 23.94 22.89
CA ARG A 50 5.28 25.20 23.67
C ARG A 50 4.98 26.43 22.82
N CYS A 51 5.27 26.36 21.53
CA CYS A 51 4.91 27.37 20.52
C CYS A 51 4.63 26.67 19.19
N ASP A 52 4.17 27.43 18.19
CA ASP A 52 3.82 26.92 16.87
C ASP A 52 4.63 27.60 15.78
N PHE A 53 4.88 26.88 14.69
CA PHE A 53 5.42 27.50 13.49
C PHE A 53 4.42 28.50 12.88
N ASN A 54 4.95 29.45 12.11
CA ASN A 54 4.17 30.08 11.05
C ASN A 54 4.27 29.23 9.76
N SER A 55 3.46 29.55 8.75
CA SER A 55 3.41 28.77 7.51
C SER A 55 4.77 28.73 6.80
N ASP A 56 5.49 29.86 6.71
CA ASP A 56 6.78 29.93 6.03
C ASP A 56 7.88 29.15 6.78
N GLN A 57 7.87 29.20 8.11
CA GLN A 57 8.78 28.44 8.96
C GLN A 57 8.56 26.94 8.79
N LEU A 58 7.31 26.49 8.79
CA LEU A 58 6.98 25.09 8.54
C LEU A 58 7.42 24.68 7.12
N TYR A 59 7.18 25.53 6.12
CA TYR A 59 7.59 25.28 4.74
C TYR A 59 9.11 25.09 4.62
N LYS A 60 9.91 26.01 5.18
CA LYS A 60 11.38 25.90 5.20
C LYS A 60 11.88 24.64 5.90
N VAL A 61 11.27 24.27 7.03
CA VAL A 61 11.60 23.01 7.73
C VAL A 61 11.30 21.82 6.82
N CYS A 62 10.19 21.86 6.10
CA CYS A 62 9.84 20.77 5.20
C CYS A 62 10.76 20.66 3.98
N GLU A 63 11.18 21.78 3.40
CA GLU A 63 12.18 21.81 2.32
C GLU A 63 13.52 21.24 2.78
N GLU A 64 14.01 21.66 3.95
CA GLU A 64 15.27 21.16 4.51
C GLU A 64 15.19 19.66 4.82
N LEU A 65 14.00 19.15 5.16
CA LEU A 65 13.74 17.72 5.34
C LEU A 65 13.41 16.98 4.03
N ALA A 66 13.43 17.67 2.89
CA ALA A 66 13.18 17.14 1.55
C ALA A 66 11.81 16.43 1.41
N PHE A 67 10.77 16.98 2.03
CA PHE A 67 9.40 16.52 1.80
C PHE A 67 8.91 16.91 0.39
N GLY A 68 8.04 16.08 -0.18
CA GLY A 68 7.37 16.39 -1.46
C GLY A 68 6.23 17.40 -1.30
N GLU A 69 5.75 17.97 -2.41
CA GLU A 69 4.70 19.00 -2.43
C GLU A 69 3.44 18.59 -1.66
N ASN A 70 2.90 17.40 -1.94
CA ASN A 70 1.71 16.89 -1.23
C ASN A 70 1.94 16.71 0.27
N GLU A 71 3.18 16.39 0.67
CA GLU A 71 3.55 16.21 2.07
C GLU A 71 3.62 17.55 2.81
N ILE A 72 4.15 18.57 2.14
CA ILE A 72 4.18 19.95 2.61
C ILE A 72 2.76 20.47 2.80
N ASP A 73 1.91 20.33 1.78
CA ASP A 73 0.50 20.77 1.83
C ASP A 73 -0.26 20.12 2.99
N TYR A 74 -0.03 18.82 3.21
CA TYR A 74 -0.62 18.10 4.32
C TYR A 74 -0.20 18.68 5.69
N LEU A 75 1.11 18.92 5.88
CA LEU A 75 1.63 19.49 7.13
C LEU A 75 1.13 20.92 7.35
N GLN A 76 1.01 21.73 6.29
CA GLN A 76 0.41 23.07 6.36
C GLN A 76 -1.05 23.02 6.80
N LEU A 77 -1.85 22.08 6.27
CA LEU A 77 -3.23 21.89 6.71
C LEU A 77 -3.33 21.53 8.19
N LEU A 78 -2.43 20.68 8.69
CA LEU A 78 -2.36 20.33 10.12
C LEU A 78 -2.01 21.54 10.99
N LEU A 79 -1.07 22.40 10.55
CA LEU A 79 -0.74 23.64 11.23
C LEU A 79 -1.93 24.61 11.26
N GLU A 80 -2.60 24.80 10.12
CA GLU A 80 -3.79 25.64 10.02
C GLU A 80 -4.92 25.14 10.92
N LEU A 81 -5.14 23.83 10.98
CA LEU A 81 -6.15 23.22 11.83
C LEU A 81 -5.86 23.49 13.31
N LYS A 82 -4.59 23.40 13.72
CA LYS A 82 -4.19 23.71 15.08
C LYS A 82 -4.42 25.18 15.45
N LYS A 83 -4.10 26.10 14.53
CA LYS A 83 -4.17 27.55 14.76
C LYS A 83 -5.57 28.14 14.59
N THR A 84 -6.47 27.49 13.86
CA THR A 84 -7.79 28.08 13.59
C THR A 84 -8.69 28.07 14.82
N VAL A 85 -9.30 29.21 15.12
CA VAL A 85 -10.35 29.34 16.15
C VAL A 85 -11.76 29.30 15.57
N HIS A 86 -11.89 29.35 14.23
CA HIS A 86 -13.18 29.44 13.57
C HIS A 86 -13.76 28.05 13.29
N GLU A 87 -14.90 27.72 13.89
CA GLU A 87 -15.47 26.37 13.86
C GLU A 87 -15.78 25.86 12.45
N LYS A 88 -16.45 26.67 11.60
CA LYS A 88 -16.70 26.27 10.20
C LYS A 88 -15.41 25.95 9.43
N ARG A 89 -14.33 26.71 9.66
CA ARG A 89 -13.03 26.48 9.02
C ARG A 89 -12.38 25.20 9.55
N ARG A 90 -12.48 24.92 10.86
CA ARG A 90 -12.02 23.68 11.49
C ARG A 90 -12.66 22.44 10.84
N VAL A 91 -13.98 22.46 10.63
CA VAL A 91 -14.70 21.37 9.95
C VAL A 91 -14.20 21.18 8.52
N LEU A 92 -14.02 22.27 7.76
CA LEU A 92 -13.50 22.20 6.38
C LEU A 92 -12.07 21.65 6.32
N LEU A 93 -11.18 22.11 7.20
CA LEU A 93 -9.79 21.64 7.27
C LEU A 93 -9.75 20.15 7.63
N ASN A 94 -10.52 19.71 8.62
CA ASN A 94 -10.64 18.30 8.98
C ASN A 94 -11.10 17.44 7.79
N LYS A 95 -12.05 17.93 6.99
CA LYS A 95 -12.50 17.22 5.78
C LYS A 95 -11.37 17.08 4.76
N LYS A 96 -10.61 18.15 4.51
CA LYS A 96 -9.45 18.13 3.58
C LYS A 96 -8.35 17.18 4.06
N ILE A 97 -8.02 17.24 5.35
CA ILE A 97 -7.02 16.34 5.98
C ILE A 97 -7.45 14.89 5.80
N LYS A 98 -8.69 14.53 6.17
CA LYS A 98 -9.20 13.16 6.00
C LYS A 98 -9.18 12.70 4.55
N GLN A 99 -9.48 13.59 3.61
CA GLN A 99 -9.37 13.30 2.19
C GLN A 99 -7.94 12.95 1.80
N MET A 100 -6.96 13.80 2.12
CA MET A 100 -5.54 13.52 1.83
C MET A 100 -5.04 12.23 2.50
N GLN A 101 -5.39 12.01 3.77
CA GLN A 101 -5.07 10.76 4.48
C GLN A 101 -5.62 9.54 3.72
N SER A 102 -6.90 9.60 3.33
CA SER A 102 -7.56 8.50 2.60
C SER A 102 -6.96 8.25 1.21
N GLU A 103 -6.43 9.27 0.56
CA GLU A 103 -5.79 9.18 -0.76
C GLU A 103 -4.36 8.61 -0.67
N HIS A 104 -3.62 8.92 0.39
CA HIS A 104 -2.24 8.43 0.59
C HIS A 104 -2.15 7.05 1.25
N LEU A 105 -3.19 6.64 1.98
CA LEU A 105 -3.35 5.26 2.49
C LEU A 105 -3.85 4.26 1.43
N ARG A 106 -3.99 4.69 0.16
CA ARG A 106 -4.33 3.78 -0.94
C ARG A 106 -3.11 2.97 -1.36
N ALA A 107 -3.22 1.64 -1.30
CA ALA A 107 -2.16 0.72 -1.72
C ALA A 107 -1.75 0.92 -3.19
N GLU A 108 -2.68 1.34 -4.05
CA GLU A 108 -2.50 1.53 -5.49
C GLU A 108 -1.41 2.55 -5.84
N LYS A 109 -1.25 3.63 -5.06
CA LYS A 109 -0.20 4.64 -5.30
C LYS A 109 1.20 4.14 -4.95
N HIS A 110 1.32 3.01 -4.26
CA HIS A 110 2.60 2.43 -3.87
C HIS A 110 3.06 1.31 -4.82
N LEU A 111 2.26 0.96 -5.84
CA LEU A 111 2.52 -0.15 -6.76
C LEU A 111 2.49 0.36 -8.22
N THR A 112 3.63 0.37 -8.90
CA THR A 112 3.73 0.70 -10.33
C THR A 112 3.08 -0.38 -11.18
N THR A 113 1.97 -0.07 -11.86
CA THR A 113 1.33 -0.99 -12.81
C THR A 113 1.05 -0.30 -14.15
N LYS A 114 1.25 -1.03 -15.26
CA LYS A 114 0.90 -0.59 -16.62
C LYS A 114 -0.54 -1.04 -16.91
N THR A 115 -1.44 -0.10 -17.20
CA THR A 115 -2.85 -0.42 -17.45
C THR A 115 -3.12 -0.75 -18.92
N VAL A 116 -3.59 -1.96 -19.17
CA VAL A 116 -4.36 -2.31 -20.38
C VAL A 116 -5.83 -2.10 -20.07
N LYS A 117 -6.57 -1.39 -20.93
CA LYS A 117 -8.02 -1.19 -20.76
C LYS A 117 -8.77 -2.47 -21.13
N LEU A 118 -9.21 -3.21 -20.11
CA LEU A 118 -10.14 -4.33 -20.28
C LEU A 118 -11.59 -3.85 -20.39
N THR A 119 -12.43 -4.60 -21.09
CA THR A 119 -13.88 -4.42 -21.06
C THR A 119 -14.48 -4.90 -19.72
N ALA A 120 -15.71 -4.49 -19.41
CA ALA A 120 -16.40 -4.94 -18.20
C ALA A 120 -16.56 -6.47 -18.13
N GLU A 121 -16.81 -7.12 -19.27
CA GLU A 121 -16.90 -8.57 -19.39
C GLU A 121 -15.53 -9.25 -19.14
N GLN A 122 -14.46 -8.72 -19.75
CA GLN A 122 -13.10 -9.22 -19.54
C GLN A 122 -12.66 -9.06 -18.07
N LEU A 123 -13.01 -7.95 -17.43
CA LEU A 123 -12.76 -7.72 -16.01
C LEU A 123 -13.47 -8.75 -15.14
N GLN A 124 -14.72 -9.10 -15.46
CA GLN A 124 -15.46 -10.13 -14.73
C GLN A 124 -14.79 -11.49 -14.88
N HIS A 125 -14.45 -11.88 -16.10
CA HIS A 125 -13.75 -13.15 -16.33
C HIS A 125 -12.43 -13.22 -15.57
N TYR A 126 -11.63 -12.16 -15.60
CA TYR A 126 -10.32 -12.13 -14.96
C TYR A 126 -10.40 -12.11 -13.42
N TYR A 127 -11.23 -11.26 -12.82
CA TYR A 127 -11.22 -11.02 -11.37
C TYR A 127 -12.15 -11.95 -10.56
N LEU A 128 -13.12 -12.62 -11.20
CA LEU A 128 -14.06 -13.52 -10.50
C LEU A 128 -13.61 -14.98 -10.46
N ASN A 129 -12.44 -15.31 -11.03
CA ASN A 129 -11.81 -16.62 -10.88
C ASN A 129 -10.40 -16.47 -10.30
N PRO A 130 -10.15 -16.91 -9.05
CA PRO A 130 -8.86 -16.71 -8.39
C PRO A 130 -7.70 -17.41 -9.10
N TYR A 131 -7.96 -18.52 -9.82
CA TYR A 131 -6.90 -19.21 -10.56
C TYR A 131 -6.32 -18.38 -11.69
N ILE A 132 -7.09 -17.46 -12.28
CA ILE A 132 -6.61 -16.63 -13.38
C ILE A 132 -5.51 -15.70 -12.90
N GLN A 133 -5.73 -15.00 -11.78
CA GLN A 133 -4.72 -14.13 -11.19
C GLN A 133 -3.51 -14.92 -10.67
N LEU A 134 -3.72 -16.06 -10.01
CA LEU A 134 -2.62 -16.89 -9.50
C LEU A 134 -1.74 -17.43 -10.63
N VAL A 135 -2.35 -17.94 -11.71
CA VAL A 135 -1.61 -18.43 -12.89
C VAL A 135 -0.92 -17.29 -13.61
N HIS A 136 -1.55 -16.12 -13.71
CA HIS A 136 -0.94 -14.95 -14.34
C HIS A 136 0.34 -14.51 -13.63
N ILE A 137 0.28 -14.31 -12.31
CA ILE A 137 1.46 -13.94 -11.50
C ILE A 137 2.52 -15.04 -11.55
N TYR A 138 2.10 -16.32 -11.55
CA TYR A 138 3.02 -17.43 -11.72
C TYR A 138 3.77 -17.35 -13.06
N LEU A 139 3.08 -17.18 -14.18
CA LEU A 139 3.72 -17.08 -15.50
C LEU A 139 4.63 -15.86 -15.61
N GLU A 140 4.29 -14.75 -14.96
CA GLU A 140 5.12 -13.54 -14.90
C GLU A 140 6.46 -13.83 -14.21
N THR A 141 6.39 -14.60 -13.12
CA THR A 141 7.54 -14.96 -12.28
C THR A 141 8.40 -16.06 -12.90
N TYR A 142 7.76 -17.11 -13.44
CA TYR A 142 8.41 -18.34 -13.94
C TYR A 142 8.42 -18.39 -15.46
N LYS A 143 9.29 -17.58 -16.08
CA LYS A 143 9.41 -17.47 -17.54
C LYS A 143 9.75 -18.82 -18.18
N GLY A 144 9.11 -19.12 -19.31
CA GLY A 144 9.39 -20.33 -20.09
C GLY A 144 8.84 -21.63 -19.47
N VAL A 145 8.00 -21.53 -18.44
CA VAL A 145 7.30 -22.67 -17.84
C VAL A 145 5.84 -22.64 -18.28
N GLY A 146 5.33 -23.76 -18.77
CA GLY A 146 3.90 -24.05 -18.62
C GLY A 146 3.22 -24.48 -19.91
N SER A 147 3.16 -25.79 -20.12
CA SER A 147 2.00 -26.35 -20.80
C SER A 147 0.82 -26.38 -19.82
N ALA A 148 -0.41 -26.52 -20.33
CA ALA A 148 -1.59 -26.61 -19.47
C ALA A 148 -1.49 -27.79 -18.48
N GLU A 149 -0.85 -28.88 -18.87
CA GLU A 149 -0.65 -30.07 -18.04
C GLU A 149 0.28 -29.79 -16.85
N VAL A 150 1.40 -29.11 -17.10
CA VAL A 150 2.37 -28.77 -16.05
C VAL A 150 1.73 -27.84 -15.02
N LEU A 151 1.00 -26.82 -15.49
CA LEU A 151 0.31 -25.88 -14.61
C LEU A 151 -0.83 -26.55 -13.85
N ALA A 152 -1.62 -27.41 -14.50
CA ALA A 152 -2.72 -28.15 -13.85
C ALA A 152 -2.19 -28.99 -12.68
N LYS A 153 -1.07 -29.71 -12.89
CA LYS A 153 -0.41 -30.48 -11.83
C LYS A 153 0.11 -29.56 -10.70
N LYS A 154 0.75 -28.44 -11.05
CA LYS A 154 1.28 -27.48 -10.07
C LYS A 154 0.20 -26.89 -9.17
N PHE A 155 -0.96 -26.54 -9.73
CA PHE A 155 -2.09 -25.96 -9.01
C PHE A 155 -3.08 -27.00 -8.47
N SER A 156 -2.83 -28.29 -8.68
CA SER A 156 -3.70 -29.40 -8.27
C SER A 156 -5.15 -29.23 -8.75
N VAL A 157 -5.30 -28.91 -10.04
CA VAL A 157 -6.60 -28.73 -10.73
C VAL A 157 -6.69 -29.61 -11.98
N SER A 158 -7.89 -29.74 -12.54
CA SER A 158 -8.06 -30.45 -13.80
C SER A 158 -7.40 -29.73 -14.97
N ARG A 159 -7.03 -30.49 -16.00
CA ARG A 159 -6.45 -29.95 -17.24
C ARG A 159 -7.43 -29.01 -17.94
N GLU A 160 -8.71 -29.34 -17.89
CA GLU A 160 -9.80 -28.59 -18.50
C GLU A 160 -9.95 -27.21 -17.85
N LEU A 161 -9.89 -27.15 -16.50
CA LEU A 161 -9.93 -25.88 -15.78
C LEU A 161 -8.71 -25.02 -16.11
N MET A 162 -7.51 -25.60 -16.13
CA MET A 162 -6.29 -24.87 -16.47
C MET A 162 -6.30 -24.37 -17.94
N ALA A 163 -6.81 -25.17 -18.87
CA ALA A 163 -6.99 -24.76 -20.25
C ALA A 163 -7.97 -23.57 -20.36
N GLY A 164 -9.06 -23.59 -19.60
CA GLY A 164 -10.00 -22.46 -19.51
C GLY A 164 -9.34 -21.20 -18.95
N VAL A 165 -8.53 -21.32 -17.90
CA VAL A 165 -7.78 -20.20 -17.31
C VAL A 165 -6.81 -19.58 -18.33
N LEU A 166 -6.02 -20.40 -19.02
CA LEU A 166 -5.07 -19.92 -20.03
C LEU A 166 -5.79 -19.26 -21.21
N LYS A 167 -6.92 -19.82 -21.64
CA LYS A 167 -7.76 -19.23 -22.69
C LYS A 167 -8.22 -17.83 -22.32
N VAL A 168 -8.71 -17.62 -21.10
CA VAL A 168 -9.12 -16.27 -20.65
C VAL A 168 -7.93 -15.31 -20.66
N LEU A 169 -6.76 -15.74 -20.18
CA LEU A 169 -5.54 -14.90 -20.17
C LEU A 169 -5.09 -14.51 -21.59
N GLU A 170 -5.25 -15.40 -22.58
CA GLU A 170 -5.01 -15.07 -23.99
C GLU A 170 -6.06 -14.12 -24.56
N GLU A 171 -7.35 -14.36 -24.28
CA GLU A 171 -8.47 -13.52 -24.75
C GLU A 171 -8.37 -12.08 -24.25
N VAL A 172 -7.85 -11.86 -23.03
CA VAL A 172 -7.58 -10.52 -22.49
C VAL A 172 -6.22 -9.95 -22.90
N ASN A 173 -5.47 -10.66 -23.76
CA ASN A 173 -4.12 -10.29 -24.23
C ASN A 173 -3.09 -10.11 -23.12
N TYR A 174 -3.22 -10.84 -22.02
CA TYR A 174 -2.24 -10.81 -20.93
C TYR A 174 -1.12 -11.81 -21.14
N ILE A 175 -1.39 -12.91 -21.85
CA ILE A 175 -0.38 -13.87 -22.26
C ILE A 175 -0.51 -14.18 -23.75
N ARG A 176 0.52 -14.79 -24.32
CA ARG A 176 0.52 -15.36 -25.66
C ARG A 176 1.23 -16.70 -25.67
N LYS A 177 0.65 -17.71 -26.32
CA LYS A 177 1.34 -18.98 -26.57
C LYS A 177 2.54 -18.79 -27.51
N LYS A 178 3.69 -19.32 -27.09
CA LYS A 178 4.94 -19.38 -27.86
C LYS A 178 5.46 -20.81 -27.85
N GLY A 179 5.09 -21.57 -28.87
CA GLY A 179 5.35 -23.01 -28.92
C GLY A 179 4.56 -23.76 -27.84
N ASN A 180 5.26 -24.45 -26.93
CA ASN A 180 4.64 -25.18 -25.83
C ASN A 180 4.58 -24.39 -24.50
N ASN A 181 5.04 -23.13 -24.52
CA ASN A 181 5.09 -22.24 -23.36
C ASN A 181 4.20 -21.00 -23.58
N TYR A 182 4.04 -20.19 -22.53
CA TYR A 182 3.38 -18.90 -22.59
C TYR A 182 4.35 -17.77 -22.29
N GLU A 183 4.17 -16.66 -22.98
CA GLU A 183 4.86 -15.39 -22.78
C GLU A 183 3.87 -14.39 -22.17
N VAL A 184 4.24 -13.76 -21.06
CA VAL A 184 3.41 -12.73 -20.42
C VAL A 184 3.62 -11.39 -21.13
N LEU A 185 2.52 -10.79 -21.55
CA LEU A 185 2.47 -9.52 -22.28
C LEU A 185 2.18 -8.32 -21.35
N VAL A 186 1.50 -8.57 -20.24
CA VAL A 186 1.05 -7.53 -19.30
C VAL A 186 1.41 -7.96 -17.89
N GLU A 187 2.26 -7.20 -17.21
CA GLU A 187 2.63 -7.46 -15.82
C GLU A 187 1.54 -6.95 -14.87
N GLY A 188 1.36 -7.64 -13.73
CA GLY A 188 0.34 -7.49 -12.70
C GLY A 188 -0.57 -6.26 -12.75
N GLN A 189 -1.89 -6.48 -12.77
CA GLN A 189 -2.90 -5.43 -12.64
C GLN A 189 -3.64 -5.48 -11.30
N HIS A 190 -3.60 -4.38 -10.56
CA HIS A 190 -4.44 -4.19 -9.40
C HIS A 190 -5.83 -3.69 -9.81
N LEU A 191 -6.85 -4.29 -9.24
CA LEU A 191 -8.21 -3.83 -9.42
C LEU A 191 -8.41 -2.53 -8.62
N PRO A 192 -8.89 -1.44 -9.24
CA PRO A 192 -9.09 -0.19 -8.54
C PRO A 192 -10.18 -0.32 -7.47
N ARG A 193 -10.03 0.45 -6.39
CA ARG A 193 -10.94 0.46 -5.23
C ARG A 193 -12.38 0.77 -5.61
N GLU A 194 -12.58 1.60 -6.62
CA GLU A 194 -13.91 2.01 -7.10
C GLU A 194 -14.59 0.93 -7.96
N SER A 195 -13.89 -0.16 -8.29
CA SER A 195 -14.45 -1.26 -9.06
C SER A 195 -15.58 -1.98 -8.30
N ILE A 196 -16.71 -2.17 -8.99
CA ILE A 196 -17.82 -3.00 -8.49
C ILE A 196 -17.39 -4.46 -8.25
N LEU A 197 -16.31 -4.90 -8.91
CA LEU A 197 -15.78 -6.26 -8.80
C LEU A 197 -14.84 -6.43 -7.61
N LEU A 198 -14.44 -5.36 -6.93
CA LEU A 198 -13.46 -5.45 -5.84
C LEU A 198 -13.93 -6.35 -4.71
N ARG A 199 -15.17 -6.17 -4.26
CA ARG A 199 -15.74 -6.99 -3.18
C ARG A 199 -15.89 -8.45 -3.60
N PRO A 200 -16.53 -8.80 -4.74
CA PRO A 200 -16.57 -10.17 -5.24
C PRO A 200 -15.17 -10.80 -5.38
N HIS A 201 -14.21 -10.08 -5.94
CA HIS A 201 -12.83 -10.55 -6.08
C HIS A 201 -12.20 -10.91 -4.74
N HIS A 202 -12.30 -10.02 -3.74
CA HIS A 202 -11.79 -10.30 -2.39
C HIS A 202 -12.45 -11.52 -1.76
N VAL A 203 -13.77 -11.68 -1.89
CA VAL A 203 -14.48 -12.86 -1.39
C VAL A 203 -13.93 -14.14 -2.02
N MET A 204 -13.78 -14.17 -3.34
CA MET A 204 -13.24 -15.33 -4.06
C MET A 204 -11.80 -15.66 -3.66
N MET A 205 -10.94 -14.65 -3.54
CA MET A 205 -9.55 -14.82 -3.09
C MET A 205 -9.47 -15.31 -1.65
N ARG A 206 -10.33 -14.82 -0.75
CA ARG A 206 -10.40 -15.26 0.64
C ARG A 206 -10.87 -16.70 0.75
N MET A 207 -11.94 -17.08 0.05
CA MET A 207 -12.40 -18.46 -0.01
C MET A 207 -11.30 -19.40 -0.51
N LYS A 208 -10.59 -19.00 -1.57
CA LYS A 208 -9.48 -19.81 -2.10
C LYS A 208 -8.31 -19.92 -1.12
N SER A 209 -7.99 -18.83 -0.42
CA SER A 209 -6.94 -18.82 0.60
C SER A 209 -7.29 -19.73 1.77
N LEU A 210 -8.55 -19.74 2.21
CA LEU A 210 -9.04 -20.64 3.26
C LEU A 210 -8.98 -22.12 2.82
N ASP A 211 -9.44 -22.44 1.61
CA ASP A 211 -9.31 -23.79 1.03
C ASP A 211 -7.83 -24.23 0.97
N GLN A 212 -6.93 -23.34 0.55
CA GLN A 212 -5.50 -23.65 0.49
C GLN A 212 -4.91 -23.87 1.90
N MET A 213 -5.24 -23.02 2.87
CA MET A 213 -4.78 -23.16 4.25
C MET A 213 -5.19 -24.49 4.89
N GLN A 214 -6.38 -24.99 4.57
CA GLN A 214 -6.87 -26.29 5.07
C GLN A 214 -6.10 -27.50 4.50
N ARG A 215 -5.47 -27.34 3.33
CA ARG A 215 -4.72 -28.42 2.66
C ARG A 215 -3.24 -28.45 3.05
N LEU A 216 -2.70 -27.33 3.52
CA LEU A 216 -1.29 -27.21 3.88
C LEU A 216 -1.02 -27.82 5.25
N ALA A 217 0.14 -28.46 5.39
CA ALA A 217 0.61 -28.88 6.71
C ALA A 217 0.95 -27.65 7.58
N PRO A 218 0.86 -27.73 8.92
CA PRO A 218 1.12 -26.61 9.81
C PRO A 218 2.47 -25.92 9.58
N GLU A 219 3.49 -26.65 9.14
CA GLU A 219 4.85 -26.16 8.90
C GLU A 219 4.97 -25.37 7.58
N GLN A 220 4.00 -25.53 6.69
CA GLN A 220 3.94 -24.88 5.38
C GLN A 220 3.04 -23.64 5.37
N ASN A 221 2.33 -23.38 6.47
CA ASN A 221 1.34 -22.33 6.58
C ASN A 221 1.62 -21.47 7.83
N TYR A 222 1.83 -20.18 7.62
CA TYR A 222 1.74 -19.21 8.70
C TYR A 222 0.38 -18.52 8.63
N SER A 223 -0.48 -18.79 9.61
CA SER A 223 -1.78 -18.13 9.72
C SER A 223 -1.90 -17.47 11.08
N PHE A 224 -2.34 -16.21 11.07
CA PHE A 224 -2.55 -15.42 12.27
C PHE A 224 -3.88 -14.67 12.14
N SER A 225 -4.69 -14.72 13.19
CA SER A 225 -5.91 -13.94 13.33
C SER A 225 -5.97 -13.39 14.75
N ALA A 226 -6.23 -12.09 14.86
CA ALA A 226 -6.39 -11.42 16.13
C ALA A 226 -7.56 -10.45 16.07
N THR A 227 -8.31 -10.38 17.18
CA THR A 227 -9.31 -9.33 17.39
C THR A 227 -8.71 -8.33 18.36
N ILE A 228 -8.74 -7.05 17.99
CA ILE A 228 -8.22 -5.95 18.79
C ILE A 228 -9.33 -4.94 19.07
N SER A 229 -9.32 -4.35 20.26
CA SER A 229 -10.14 -3.19 20.60
C SER A 229 -9.23 -1.98 20.71
N THR A 230 -9.53 -0.94 19.94
CA THR A 230 -8.70 0.27 19.89
C THR A 230 -9.46 1.46 19.33
N LEU A 231 -8.85 2.63 19.37
CA LEU A 231 -9.41 3.87 18.84
C LEU A 231 -9.30 3.90 17.29
N PRO A 232 -10.23 4.58 16.58
CA PRO A 232 -10.18 4.70 15.11
C PRO A 232 -8.87 5.27 14.56
N GLU A 233 -8.20 6.14 15.31
CA GLU A 233 -6.92 6.74 14.93
C GLU A 233 -5.80 5.69 14.92
N ILE A 234 -5.81 4.78 15.89
CA ILE A 234 -4.83 3.68 15.98
C ILE A 234 -5.04 2.69 14.84
N ARG A 235 -6.29 2.44 14.42
CA ARG A 235 -6.58 1.63 13.21
C ARG A 235 -5.87 2.20 11.98
N THR A 236 -5.89 3.53 11.80
CA THR A 236 -5.20 4.21 10.69
C THR A 236 -3.68 4.02 10.77
N GLN A 237 -3.11 4.06 11.98
CA GLN A 237 -1.69 3.79 12.19
C GLN A 237 -1.33 2.34 11.84
N ILE A 238 -2.14 1.36 12.26
CA ILE A 238 -1.94 -0.06 11.91
C ILE A 238 -1.94 -0.24 10.39
N GLN A 239 -2.88 0.39 9.68
CA GLN A 239 -2.91 0.36 8.21
C GLN A 239 -1.63 0.96 7.61
N ALA A 240 -1.15 2.08 8.14
CA ALA A 240 0.08 2.72 7.67
C ALA A 240 1.32 1.83 7.90
N GLU A 241 1.43 1.17 9.05
CA GLU A 241 2.49 0.20 9.33
C GLU A 241 2.43 -1.01 8.40
N PHE A 242 1.24 -1.52 8.08
CA PHE A 242 1.09 -2.58 7.10
C PHE A 242 1.59 -2.16 5.70
N LEU A 243 1.30 -0.93 5.27
CA LEU A 243 1.85 -0.40 4.00
C LEU A 243 3.38 -0.28 4.03
N LYS A 244 3.98 0.08 5.18
CA LYS A 244 5.44 0.06 5.34
C LYS A 244 5.99 -1.36 5.23
N PHE A 245 5.33 -2.32 5.87
CA PHE A 245 5.67 -3.73 5.77
C PHE A 245 5.64 -4.22 4.31
N LEU A 246 4.60 -3.88 3.53
CA LEU A 246 4.54 -4.25 2.11
C LEU A 246 5.73 -3.72 1.30
N LYS A 247 6.15 -2.47 1.54
CA LYS A 247 7.34 -1.91 0.87
C LYS A 247 8.62 -2.63 1.26
N SER A 248 8.75 -3.03 2.53
CA SER A 248 9.88 -3.82 2.99
C SER A 248 9.86 -5.22 2.36
N ALA A 249 8.69 -5.86 2.29
CA ALA A 249 8.52 -7.15 1.64
C ALA A 249 8.85 -7.10 0.14
N GLU A 250 8.37 -6.07 -0.58
CA GLU A 250 8.70 -5.85 -1.99
C GLU A 250 10.22 -5.76 -2.21
N LYS A 251 10.93 -5.02 -1.34
CA LYS A 251 12.41 -4.92 -1.40
C LYS A 251 13.10 -6.26 -1.15
N LEU A 252 12.55 -7.12 -0.28
CA LEU A 252 13.11 -8.46 -0.04
C LEU A 252 12.94 -9.37 -1.26
N VAL A 253 11.80 -9.27 -1.94
CA VAL A 253 11.51 -10.06 -3.15
C VAL A 253 12.30 -9.53 -4.36
N ARG A 254 12.45 -8.21 -4.48
CA ARG A 254 13.17 -7.57 -5.57
C ARG A 254 14.66 -7.90 -5.50
N GLY A 255 15.14 -8.71 -6.45
CA GLY A 255 16.55 -9.09 -6.58
C GLY A 255 16.85 -10.57 -6.33
N HIS A 256 15.83 -11.38 -6.03
CA HIS A 256 15.96 -12.81 -5.85
C HIS A 256 15.11 -13.57 -6.87
N ASP A 257 15.65 -14.68 -7.39
CA ASP A 257 14.87 -15.62 -8.18
C ASP A 257 13.82 -16.28 -7.29
N SER A 258 12.56 -16.10 -7.66
CA SER A 258 11.45 -16.68 -6.91
C SER A 258 11.29 -18.15 -7.29
N THR A 259 11.11 -19.03 -6.30
CA THR A 259 10.91 -20.49 -6.51
C THR A 259 9.53 -20.97 -6.09
N GLN A 260 8.82 -20.17 -5.29
CA GLN A 260 7.44 -20.39 -4.89
C GLN A 260 6.62 -19.10 -4.98
N LEU A 261 5.31 -19.27 -5.23
CA LEU A 261 4.33 -18.19 -5.21
C LEU A 261 3.67 -18.15 -3.83
N TYR A 262 3.63 -16.96 -3.23
CA TYR A 262 3.01 -16.71 -1.93
C TYR A 262 1.90 -15.66 -2.07
N GLN A 263 0.85 -15.80 -1.26
CA GLN A 263 -0.23 -14.83 -1.14
C GLN A 263 -0.24 -14.25 0.27
N ILE A 264 -0.29 -12.93 0.39
CA ILE A 264 -0.49 -12.24 1.66
C ILE A 264 -1.84 -11.55 1.60
N ASN A 265 -2.66 -11.79 2.62
CA ASN A 265 -3.95 -11.14 2.75
C ASN A 265 -4.04 -10.43 4.11
N PHE A 266 -4.50 -9.18 4.15
CA PHE A 266 -4.63 -8.39 5.36
C PHE A 266 -6.01 -7.72 5.42
N ASP A 267 -6.76 -7.99 6.49
CA ASP A 267 -8.06 -7.36 6.73
C ASP A 267 -7.98 -6.51 8.00
N LEU A 268 -8.53 -5.30 7.92
CA LEU A 268 -8.69 -4.40 9.06
C LEU A 268 -10.02 -3.68 8.95
N PHE A 269 -11.01 -4.12 9.72
CA PHE A 269 -12.37 -3.60 9.69
C PHE A 269 -12.99 -3.56 11.11
N PRO A 270 -13.94 -2.65 11.37
CA PRO A 270 -14.72 -2.69 12.60
C PRO A 270 -15.78 -3.79 12.52
N TRP A 271 -16.00 -4.50 13.63
CA TRP A 271 -17.13 -5.45 13.76
C TRP A 271 -18.43 -4.75 14.12
N GLU A 272 -18.33 -3.65 14.86
CA GLU A 272 -19.46 -2.80 15.22
C GLU A 272 -19.74 -1.83 14.08
N ILE A 273 -20.97 -1.89 13.56
CA ILE A 273 -21.49 -0.95 12.58
C ILE A 273 -22.39 0.00 13.37
N ASN A 274 -21.90 1.22 13.63
CA ASN A 274 -22.74 2.30 14.15
C ASN A 274 -23.71 2.81 13.08
#